data_AF-A0A1D8P428-F1
#
_entry.id   AF-A0A1D8P428-F1
#
_cell.length_a   1.000
_cell.length_b   1.000
_cell.length_c   1.000
_cell.angle_alpha   90.00
_cell.angle_beta   90.00
_cell.angle_gamma   90.00
#
_symmetry.space_group_name_H-M   'P 1'
#
loop_
_entity.id
_entity.type
_entity.pdbx_description
1 polymer ?
#
loop_
_entity_poly.entity_id
_entity_poly.type
_entity_poly.pdbx_seq_one_letter_code
_entity_poly.pdbx_strand_id
1 'polypeptide(L)'
;MSKLKKIAPNLHKLKNLSSGFKVPKGYFENTEDSIWNSIFLDKINTNSPFSTPSNYFESIETKVYSKIDLKNKNSFPIPKDYFETIEDKVFQKIKKETKIEKFQNTLLRKIIPIGIAASLLIYISLQLFKTKEQDFFANLEISEIENWIDNGNLEIDTYEIATIYEDIDFEDLELENQYSEDDLINYLDDINIESLILIN
;
A
#
# COMPACT_ATOMS: atom_id res chain seq x y z
N MET A 1 -33.01 -17.31 5.17
CA MET A 1 -32.42 -16.17 5.89
C MET A 1 -31.45 -16.51 7.06
N SER A 2 -31.45 -17.71 7.67
CA SER A 2 -30.74 -17.94 8.95
C SER A 2 -29.26 -18.42 8.87
N LYS A 3 -28.78 -18.90 7.70
CA LYS A 3 -27.41 -19.41 7.54
C LYS A 3 -26.33 -18.32 7.65
N LEU A 4 -26.51 -17.17 6.99
CA LEU A 4 -25.53 -16.06 7.00
C LEU A 4 -25.26 -15.52 8.42
N LYS A 5 -26.31 -15.45 9.25
CA LYS A 5 -26.23 -15.01 10.65
C LYS A 5 -25.31 -15.90 11.51
N LYS A 6 -25.19 -17.18 11.19
CA LYS A 6 -24.33 -18.13 11.92
C LYS A 6 -22.87 -18.09 11.46
N ILE A 7 -22.63 -17.90 10.16
CA ILE A 7 -21.30 -18.04 9.56
C ILE A 7 -20.52 -16.72 9.62
N ALA A 8 -21.21 -15.59 9.43
CA ALA A 8 -20.59 -14.26 9.44
C ALA A 8 -21.47 -13.26 10.20
N PRO A 9 -21.50 -13.33 11.55
CA PRO A 9 -22.40 -12.51 12.36
C PRO A 9 -22.16 -11.01 12.21
N ASN A 10 -20.93 -10.59 11.89
CA ASN A 10 -20.60 -9.18 11.65
C ASN A 10 -21.12 -8.68 10.30
N LEU A 11 -21.00 -9.48 9.22
CA LEU A 11 -21.57 -9.13 7.91
C LEU A 11 -23.10 -9.06 7.95
N HIS A 12 -23.74 -9.98 8.66
CA HIS A 12 -25.20 -9.97 8.81
C HIS A 12 -25.71 -8.68 9.48
N LYS A 13 -24.94 -8.07 10.38
CA LYS A 13 -25.28 -6.78 11.00
C LYS A 13 -25.23 -5.63 9.99
N LEU A 14 -24.30 -5.68 9.02
CA LEU A 14 -24.12 -4.64 8.01
C LEU A 14 -25.28 -4.58 7.00
N LYS A 15 -25.93 -5.71 6.71
CA LYS A 15 -27.11 -5.78 5.83
C LYS A 15 -28.27 -4.87 6.28
N ASN A 16 -28.33 -4.52 7.56
CA ASN A 16 -29.37 -3.62 8.10
C ASN A 16 -28.97 -2.13 8.09
N LEU A 17 -27.78 -1.78 7.64
CA LEU A 17 -27.38 -0.38 7.43
C LEU A 17 -27.65 0.00 5.98
N SER A 18 -28.72 0.77 5.74
CA SER A 18 -28.93 1.45 4.47
C SER A 18 -27.75 2.41 4.22
N SER A 19 -26.92 2.04 3.23
CA SER A 19 -25.70 2.70 2.71
C SER A 19 -24.73 3.31 3.73
N GLY A 20 -23.44 2.96 3.61
CA GLY A 20 -22.37 3.44 4.49
C GLY A 20 -22.08 4.94 4.43
N PHE A 21 -22.77 5.69 3.57
CA PHE A 21 -22.59 7.11 3.36
C PHE A 21 -23.87 7.86 3.69
N LYS A 22 -24.00 8.29 4.94
CA LYS A 22 -25.01 9.28 5.34
C LYS A 22 -24.39 10.66 5.29
N VAL A 23 -24.84 11.46 4.34
CA VAL A 23 -24.52 12.90 4.34
C VAL A 23 -25.16 13.52 5.58
N PRO A 24 -24.40 14.24 6.43
CA PRO A 24 -24.96 14.93 7.58
C PRO A 24 -26.07 15.90 7.16
N LYS A 25 -27.14 15.97 7.96
CA LYS A 25 -28.24 16.90 7.71
C LYS A 25 -27.70 18.34 7.64
N GLY A 26 -28.00 19.05 6.55
CA GLY A 26 -27.55 20.43 6.32
C GLY A 26 -26.13 20.58 5.79
N TYR A 27 -25.45 19.50 5.38
CA TYR A 27 -24.11 19.59 4.78
C TYR A 27 -24.12 20.51 3.54
N PHE A 28 -24.98 20.22 2.55
CA PHE A 28 -25.07 21.02 1.32
C PHE A 28 -25.83 22.35 1.49
N GLU A 29 -26.61 22.49 2.56
CA GLU A 29 -27.36 23.72 2.83
C GLU A 29 -26.43 24.83 3.36
N ASN A 30 -25.41 24.45 4.14
CA ASN A 30 -24.51 25.40 4.82
C ASN A 30 -23.12 25.50 4.15
N THR A 31 -22.88 24.78 3.05
CA THR A 31 -21.58 24.80 2.35
C THR A 31 -21.28 26.17 1.77
N GLU A 32 -22.28 26.83 1.22
CA GLU A 32 -22.12 28.18 0.66
C GLU A 32 -21.77 29.19 1.76
N ASP A 33 -22.50 29.19 2.87
CA ASP A 33 -22.22 30.04 4.04
C ASP A 33 -20.83 29.80 4.62
N SER A 34 -20.38 28.54 4.66
CA SER A 34 -19.04 28.17 5.14
C SER A 34 -17.94 28.72 4.23
N ILE A 35 -18.15 28.69 2.90
CA ILE A 35 -17.22 29.25 1.92
C ILE A 35 -17.18 30.78 2.06
N TRP A 36 -18.32 31.45 2.16
CA TRP A 36 -18.39 32.90 2.36
C TRP A 36 -17.74 33.36 3.66
N ASN A 37 -17.91 32.61 4.75
CA ASN A 37 -17.25 32.90 6.03
C ASN A 37 -15.73 32.83 5.91
N SER A 38 -15.18 31.84 5.19
CA SER A 38 -13.72 31.72 4.99
C SER A 38 -13.14 32.90 4.19
N ILE A 39 -13.81 33.30 3.11
CA ILE A 39 -13.41 34.44 2.26
C ILE A 39 -13.51 35.77 3.01
N PHE A 40 -14.48 35.91 3.92
CA PHE A 40 -14.64 37.11 4.73
C PHE A 40 -13.59 37.19 5.85
N LEU A 41 -13.20 36.06 6.46
CA LEU A 41 -12.13 36.00 7.45
C LEU A 41 -10.77 36.43 6.87
N ASP A 42 -10.46 36.05 5.62
CA ASP A 42 -9.23 36.50 4.95
C ASP A 42 -9.21 38.01 4.65
N LYS A 43 -10.40 38.66 4.60
CA LYS A 43 -10.54 40.10 4.39
C LYS A 43 -10.56 40.91 5.69
N ILE A 44 -10.66 40.27 6.86
CA ILE A 44 -10.59 40.95 8.16
C ILE A 44 -9.16 40.83 8.72
N ASN A 45 -8.36 41.87 8.56
CA ASN A 45 -7.16 42.13 9.37
C ASN A 45 -7.52 43.28 10.33
N THR A 46 -7.56 43.14 11.66
CA THR A 46 -6.38 43.15 12.56
C THR A 46 -6.64 42.48 13.93
N ASN A 47 -7.81 41.89 14.18
CA ASN A 47 -8.12 41.23 15.44
C ASN A 47 -7.86 39.72 15.34
N SER A 48 -6.57 39.35 15.27
CA SER A 48 -6.16 37.98 15.50
C SER A 48 -6.75 37.51 16.84
N PRO A 49 -7.49 36.38 16.91
CA PRO A 49 -7.91 35.81 18.18
C PRO A 49 -6.71 35.35 19.03
N PHE A 50 -5.53 35.28 18.42
CA PHE A 50 -4.27 35.06 19.09
C PHE A 50 -3.62 36.42 19.39
N SER A 51 -3.78 36.85 20.64
CA SER A 51 -3.04 37.97 21.20
C SER A 51 -2.05 37.44 22.23
N THR A 52 -0.80 37.90 22.17
CA THR A 52 0.18 37.58 23.22
C THR A 52 -0.20 38.33 24.50
N PRO A 53 -0.02 37.74 25.69
CA PRO A 53 -0.21 38.44 26.95
C PRO A 53 0.59 39.76 26.99
N SER A 54 0.08 40.73 27.74
CA SER A 54 0.81 41.98 28.00
C SER A 54 2.21 41.68 28.55
N ASN A 55 3.21 42.40 28.06
CA ASN A 55 4.63 42.25 28.40
C ASN A 55 5.23 40.86 28.07
N TYR A 56 4.66 40.11 27.12
CA TYR A 56 5.20 38.81 26.71
C TYR A 56 6.65 38.99 26.24
N PHE A 57 6.90 39.82 25.23
CA PHE A 57 8.22 40.02 24.62
C PHE A 57 9.23 40.69 25.56
N GLU A 58 8.78 41.60 26.43
CA GLU A 58 9.62 42.22 27.46
C GLU A 58 10.02 41.22 28.55
N SER A 59 9.22 40.18 28.80
CA SER A 59 9.46 39.19 29.85
C SER A 59 10.01 37.85 29.36
N ILE A 60 10.05 37.57 28.05
CA ILE A 60 10.51 36.28 27.55
C ILE A 60 11.97 36.02 27.92
N GLU A 61 12.81 37.06 27.87
CA GLU A 61 14.24 36.93 28.12
C GLU A 61 14.50 36.51 29.57
N THR A 62 13.89 37.20 30.52
CA THR A 62 13.95 36.86 31.95
C THR A 62 13.37 35.47 32.24
N LYS A 63 12.27 35.09 31.58
CA LYS A 63 11.67 33.74 31.70
C LYS A 63 12.55 32.65 31.12
N VAL A 64 13.25 32.92 30.04
CA VAL A 64 14.20 32.00 29.43
C VAL A 64 15.43 31.87 30.32
N TYR A 65 16.04 32.97 30.78
CA TYR A 65 17.19 32.91 31.69
C TYR A 65 16.88 32.25 33.03
N SER A 66 15.71 32.49 33.62
CA SER A 66 15.29 31.79 34.85
C SER A 66 15.07 30.28 34.66
N LYS A 67 14.77 29.82 33.43
CA LYS A 67 14.72 28.39 33.08
C LYS A 67 16.08 27.81 32.66
N ILE A 68 16.97 28.65 32.13
CA ILE A 68 18.36 28.33 31.79
C ILE A 68 19.26 28.39 33.03
N ASP A 69 18.77 28.86 34.19
CA ASP A 69 19.39 28.61 35.48
C ASP A 69 19.34 27.10 35.77
N LEU A 70 20.26 26.41 35.09
CA LEU A 70 20.63 25.02 35.20
C LEU A 70 21.25 24.85 36.58
N LYS A 71 20.42 24.95 37.62
CA LYS A 71 20.68 24.36 38.91
C LYS A 71 20.67 22.85 38.72
N ASN A 72 21.82 22.40 38.22
CA ASN A 72 22.31 21.06 37.98
C ASN A 72 21.56 19.99 38.77
N LYS A 73 20.53 19.40 38.17
CA LYS A 73 20.05 18.08 38.60
C LYS A 73 20.38 16.98 37.60
N ASN A 74 20.56 17.31 36.32
CA ASN A 74 20.78 16.33 35.24
C ASN A 74 21.95 16.68 34.31
N SER A 75 22.93 17.46 34.77
CA SER A 75 24.11 17.74 33.94
C SER A 75 25.08 16.57 34.05
N PHE A 76 25.35 15.87 32.94
CA PHE A 76 26.37 14.83 32.91
C PHE A 76 27.73 15.48 33.20
N PRO A 77 28.43 15.11 34.28
CA PRO A 77 29.72 15.70 34.58
C PRO A 77 30.67 15.33 33.44
N ILE A 78 31.28 16.35 32.83
CA ILE A 78 32.37 16.14 31.87
C ILE A 78 33.46 15.39 32.64
N PRO A 79 33.93 14.23 32.14
CA PRO A 79 34.99 13.49 32.80
C PRO A 79 36.21 14.39 33.01
N LYS A 80 36.85 14.23 34.17
CA LYS A 80 38.08 14.93 34.50
C LYS A 80 39.10 14.71 33.37
N ASP A 81 39.72 15.81 32.91
CA ASP A 81 40.78 15.80 31.90
C ASP A 81 40.33 15.23 30.52
N TYR A 82 39.02 15.27 30.20
CA TYR A 82 38.49 14.78 28.91
C TYR A 82 39.20 15.44 27.73
N PHE A 83 39.23 16.77 27.69
CA PHE A 83 39.82 17.52 26.58
C PHE A 83 41.35 17.44 26.54
N GLU A 84 41.99 17.16 27.68
CA GLU A 84 43.45 16.98 27.76
C GLU A 84 43.87 15.58 27.30
N THR A 85 43.04 14.56 27.53
CA THR A 85 43.40 13.14 27.29
C THR A 85 42.79 12.52 26.04
N ILE A 86 41.83 13.19 25.39
CA ILE A 86 41.11 12.62 24.24
C ILE A 86 42.03 12.37 23.05
N GLU A 87 42.98 13.27 22.79
CA GLU A 87 43.94 13.16 21.69
C GLU A 87 44.83 11.92 21.85
N ASP A 88 45.45 11.77 23.02
CA ASP A 88 46.30 10.61 23.34
C ASP A 88 45.54 9.28 23.24
N LYS A 89 44.31 9.23 23.76
CA LYS A 89 43.44 8.04 23.69
C LYS A 89 43.13 7.64 22.26
N VAL A 90 42.87 8.61 21.39
CA VAL A 90 42.61 8.37 19.97
C VAL A 90 43.87 7.83 19.29
N PHE A 91 45.04 8.46 19.49
CA PHE A 91 46.29 7.99 18.90
C PHE A 91 46.72 6.61 19.40
N GLN A 92 46.50 6.29 20.67
CA GLN A 92 46.77 4.96 21.22
C GLN A 92 45.92 3.87 20.53
N LYS A 93 44.66 4.19 20.20
CA LYS A 93 43.75 3.26 19.54
C LYS A 93 44.12 3.03 18.07
N ILE A 94 44.65 4.06 17.39
CA ILE A 94 45.05 3.99 15.98
C ILE A 94 46.40 3.29 15.80
N LYS A 95 47.35 3.44 16.73
CA LYS A 95 48.70 2.82 16.66
C LYS A 95 48.72 1.29 16.83
N LYS A 96 47.59 0.65 17.08
CA LYS A 96 47.53 -0.81 17.20
C LYS A 96 47.68 -1.42 15.80
N GLU A 97 48.90 -1.83 15.46
CA GLU A 97 49.17 -2.60 14.25
C GLU A 97 48.24 -3.82 14.20
N THR A 98 47.42 -3.89 13.16
CA THR A 98 46.58 -5.06 12.91
C THR A 98 47.49 -6.21 12.51
N LYS A 99 47.47 -7.29 13.29
CA LYS A 99 48.20 -8.52 12.94
C LYS A 99 47.62 -9.05 11.64
N ILE A 100 48.33 -8.83 10.52
CA ILE A 100 47.97 -9.41 9.22
C ILE A 100 48.30 -10.91 9.29
N GLU A 101 47.33 -11.72 9.66
CA GLU A 101 47.46 -13.17 9.54
C GLU A 101 47.37 -13.56 8.06
N LYS A 102 48.39 -14.27 7.57
CA LYS A 102 48.42 -14.74 6.18
C LYS A 102 47.37 -15.84 6.00
N PHE A 103 46.38 -15.60 5.16
CA PHE A 103 45.34 -16.58 4.81
C PHE A 103 45.99 -17.77 4.09
N GLN A 104 46.14 -18.89 4.78
CA GLN A 104 46.74 -20.11 4.22
C GLN A 104 45.69 -20.85 3.39
N ASN A 105 45.90 -20.89 2.07
CA ASN A 105 44.92 -21.33 1.06
C ASN A 105 44.66 -22.85 1.00
N THR A 106 44.94 -23.58 2.08
CA THR A 106 44.86 -25.05 2.12
C THR A 106 43.42 -25.57 2.00
N LEU A 107 42.44 -24.80 2.51
CA LEU A 107 41.01 -25.11 2.39
C LEU A 107 40.51 -24.89 0.97
N LEU A 108 40.88 -23.78 0.32
CA LEU A 108 40.46 -23.53 -1.07
C LEU A 108 40.97 -24.62 -2.02
N ARG A 109 42.21 -25.08 -1.85
CA ARG A 109 42.77 -26.18 -2.67
C ARG A 109 41.99 -27.50 -2.54
N LYS A 110 41.36 -27.76 -1.39
CA LYS A 110 40.56 -28.97 -1.17
C LYS A 110 39.11 -28.83 -1.63
N ILE A 111 38.53 -27.62 -1.54
CA ILE A 111 37.11 -27.40 -1.82
C ILE A 111 36.84 -27.12 -3.31
N ILE A 112 37.78 -26.49 -4.03
CA ILE A 112 37.63 -26.19 -5.47
C ILE A 112 37.26 -27.42 -6.32
N PRO A 113 37.95 -28.57 -6.25
CA PRO A 113 37.59 -29.73 -7.08
C PRO A 113 36.22 -30.33 -6.71
N ILE A 114 35.82 -30.24 -5.44
CA ILE A 114 34.50 -30.72 -4.95
C ILE A 114 33.38 -29.83 -5.51
N GLY A 115 33.59 -28.51 -5.50
CA GLY A 115 32.64 -27.55 -6.09
C GLY A 115 32.42 -27.81 -7.57
N ILE A 116 33.49 -28.03 -8.35
CA ILE A 116 33.41 -28.33 -9.78
C ILE A 116 32.60 -29.61 -10.03
N ALA A 117 32.88 -30.69 -9.30
CA ALA A 117 32.16 -31.95 -9.45
C ALA A 117 30.68 -31.81 -9.08
N ALA A 118 30.36 -31.11 -7.99
CA ALA A 118 28.98 -30.85 -7.58
C ALA A 118 28.21 -30.00 -8.61
N SER A 119 28.84 -28.97 -9.16
CA SER A 119 28.23 -28.15 -10.22
C SER A 119 27.92 -28.96 -11.47
N LEU A 120 28.81 -29.87 -11.88
CA LEU A 120 28.56 -30.77 -13.01
C LEU A 120 27.43 -31.76 -12.71
N LEU A 121 27.38 -32.33 -11.51
CA LEU A 121 26.29 -33.22 -11.09
C LEU A 121 24.93 -32.50 -11.07
N ILE A 122 24.89 -31.27 -10.56
CA ILE A 122 23.67 -30.45 -10.57
C ILE A 122 23.25 -30.12 -12.01
N TYR A 123 24.19 -29.76 -12.88
CA TYR A 123 23.91 -29.48 -14.29
C TYR A 123 23.32 -30.70 -15.01
N ILE A 124 23.92 -31.88 -14.82
CA ILE A 124 23.43 -33.14 -15.40
C ILE A 124 22.05 -33.49 -14.83
N SER A 125 21.87 -33.34 -13.51
CA SER A 125 20.57 -33.57 -12.85
C SER A 125 19.49 -32.66 -13.44
N LEU A 126 19.73 -31.36 -13.54
CA LEU A 126 18.79 -30.40 -14.13
C LEU A 126 18.43 -30.75 -15.58
N GLN A 127 19.40 -31.22 -16.37
CA GLN A 127 19.16 -31.62 -17.75
C GLN A 127 18.25 -32.87 -17.86
N LEU A 128 18.34 -33.81 -16.90
CA LEU A 128 17.51 -35.02 -16.86
C LEU A 128 16.10 -34.75 -16.31
N PHE A 129 15.94 -33.79 -15.41
CA PHE A 129 14.64 -33.40 -14.83
C PHE A 129 13.92 -32.30 -15.62
N LYS A 130 14.37 -31.98 -16.84
CA LYS A 130 13.69 -31.02 -17.72
C LYS A 130 12.36 -31.61 -18.19
N THR A 131 11.30 -31.42 -17.40
CA THR A 131 9.92 -31.70 -17.82
C THR A 131 9.62 -30.86 -19.05
N LYS A 132 9.00 -31.46 -20.07
CA LYS A 132 8.39 -30.67 -21.14
C LYS A 132 7.31 -29.83 -20.48
N GLU A 133 7.52 -28.52 -20.35
CA GLU A 133 6.44 -27.60 -20.05
C GLU A 133 5.38 -27.84 -21.11
N GLN A 134 4.28 -28.49 -20.73
CA GLN A 134 3.04 -28.33 -21.46
C GLN A 134 2.54 -26.96 -21.05
N ASP A 135 2.55 -26.03 -22.00
CA ASP A 135 1.85 -24.76 -21.85
C ASP A 135 0.41 -25.06 -21.49
N PHE A 136 0.06 -24.88 -20.21
CA PHE A 136 -1.25 -25.23 -19.64
C PHE A 136 -2.39 -24.57 -20.44
N PHE A 137 -2.15 -23.36 -20.94
CA PHE A 137 -3.10 -22.59 -21.74
C PHE A 137 -3.11 -22.96 -23.23
N ALA A 138 -2.08 -23.65 -23.74
CA ALA A 138 -2.03 -24.05 -25.15
C ALA A 138 -2.92 -25.26 -25.45
N ASN A 139 -3.31 -26.02 -24.42
CA ASN A 139 -4.15 -27.21 -24.55
C ASN A 139 -5.59 -26.99 -24.06
N LEU A 140 -5.99 -25.74 -23.77
CA LEU A 140 -7.34 -25.43 -23.32
C LEU A 140 -8.27 -25.37 -24.54
N GLU A 141 -9.25 -26.28 -24.62
CA GLU A 141 -10.25 -26.24 -25.69
C GLU A 141 -11.37 -25.24 -25.36
N ILE A 142 -11.93 -24.58 -26.39
CA ILE A 142 -13.05 -23.63 -26.23
C ILE A 142 -14.26 -24.32 -25.60
N SER A 143 -14.50 -25.59 -25.95
CA SER A 143 -15.56 -26.42 -25.37
C SER A 143 -15.40 -26.63 -23.85
N GLU A 144 -14.18 -26.65 -23.33
CA GLU A 144 -13.91 -26.76 -21.90
C GLU A 144 -14.20 -25.45 -21.18
N ILE A 145 -13.88 -24.31 -21.83
CA ILE A 145 -14.22 -22.97 -21.34
C ILE A 145 -15.74 -22.81 -21.28
N GLU A 146 -16.45 -23.14 -22.37
CA GLU A 146 -17.92 -23.08 -22.44
C GLU A 146 -18.56 -23.93 -21.33
N ASN A 147 -18.15 -25.19 -21.20
CA ASN A 147 -18.64 -26.05 -20.12
C ASN A 147 -18.35 -25.48 -18.73
N TRP A 148 -17.22 -24.80 -18.53
CA TRP A 148 -16.88 -24.22 -17.25
C TRP A 148 -17.78 -23.03 -16.89
N ILE A 149 -18.13 -22.21 -17.88
CA ILE A 149 -19.09 -21.11 -17.74
C ILE A 149 -20.51 -21.66 -17.50
N ASP A 150 -20.96 -22.62 -18.30
CA ASP A 150 -22.31 -23.20 -18.23
C ASP A 150 -22.58 -23.92 -16.91
N ASN A 151 -21.57 -24.54 -16.31
CA ASN A 151 -21.68 -25.17 -14.99
C ASN A 151 -21.73 -24.16 -13.84
N GLY A 152 -21.67 -22.85 -14.12
CA GLY A 152 -21.73 -21.78 -13.12
C GLY A 152 -20.47 -21.66 -12.28
N ASN A 153 -19.32 -22.12 -12.81
CA ASN A 153 -18.04 -22.01 -12.10
C ASN A 153 -17.39 -20.63 -12.26
N LEU A 154 -17.94 -19.81 -13.15
CA LEU A 154 -17.59 -18.42 -13.37
C LEU A 154 -18.69 -17.54 -12.75
N GLU A 155 -18.43 -17.01 -11.55
CA GLU A 155 -19.27 -15.96 -10.95
C GLU A 155 -18.66 -14.61 -11.36
N ILE A 156 -19.22 -13.96 -12.37
CA ILE A 156 -18.82 -12.62 -12.77
C ILE A 156 -19.68 -11.61 -12.04
N ASP A 157 -19.05 -10.72 -11.26
CA ASP A 157 -19.69 -9.50 -10.80
C ASP A 157 -19.45 -8.34 -11.79
N THR A 158 -20.46 -7.50 -12.01
CA THR A 158 -20.39 -6.33 -12.89
C THR A 158 -19.26 -5.39 -12.47
N TYR A 159 -18.98 -5.29 -11.17
CA TYR A 159 -17.88 -4.46 -10.65
C TYR A 159 -16.50 -5.04 -11.00
N GLU A 160 -16.37 -6.37 -11.05
CA GLU A 160 -15.13 -7.03 -11.46
C GLU A 160 -14.84 -6.81 -12.95
N ILE A 161 -15.86 -6.90 -13.82
CA ILE A 161 -15.74 -6.53 -15.25
C ILE A 161 -15.29 -5.07 -15.38
N ALA A 162 -15.97 -4.16 -14.69
CA ALA A 162 -15.69 -2.72 -14.77
C ALA A 162 -14.27 -2.38 -14.29
N THR A 163 -13.72 -3.15 -13.35
CA THR A 163 -12.34 -2.98 -12.88
C THR A 163 -11.31 -3.51 -13.88
N ILE A 164 -11.60 -4.61 -14.57
CA ILE A 164 -10.70 -5.19 -15.57
C ILE A 164 -10.67 -4.35 -16.85
N TYR A 165 -11.79 -3.71 -17.18
CA TYR A 165 -11.97 -2.94 -18.41
C TYR A 165 -12.12 -1.43 -18.16
N GLU A 166 -11.56 -0.92 -17.05
CA GLU A 166 -11.64 0.49 -16.63
C GLU A 166 -11.11 1.46 -17.70
N ASP A 167 -10.14 1.01 -18.51
CA ASP A 167 -9.46 1.79 -19.56
C ASP A 167 -9.89 1.43 -21.00
N ILE A 168 -10.95 0.64 -21.20
CA ILE A 168 -11.44 0.36 -22.56
C ILE A 168 -12.24 1.55 -23.07
N ASP A 169 -11.74 2.16 -24.16
CA ASP A 169 -12.51 3.09 -24.96
C ASP A 169 -13.54 2.29 -25.78
N PHE A 170 -14.83 2.50 -25.50
CA PHE A 170 -15.92 1.80 -26.19
C PHE A 170 -15.98 2.16 -27.68
N GLU A 171 -15.31 3.23 -28.11
CA GLU A 171 -15.17 3.62 -29.52
C GLU A 171 -14.21 2.71 -30.31
N ASP A 172 -13.27 2.02 -29.64
CA ASP A 172 -12.32 1.09 -30.26
C ASP A 172 -12.83 -0.37 -30.29
N LEU A 173 -14.01 -0.64 -29.70
CA LEU A 173 -14.63 -1.96 -29.80
C LEU A 173 -15.22 -2.15 -31.21
N GLU A 174 -14.50 -2.88 -32.05
CA GLU A 174 -15.01 -3.40 -33.33
C GLU A 174 -16.14 -4.43 -33.09
N LEU A 175 -17.33 -3.95 -32.70
CA LEU A 175 -18.55 -4.76 -32.59
C LEU A 175 -19.18 -5.05 -33.96
N GLU A 176 -18.59 -4.52 -35.03
CA GLU A 176 -19.14 -4.63 -36.37
C GLU A 176 -18.97 -6.08 -36.88
N ASN A 177 -20.10 -6.78 -37.02
CA ASN A 177 -20.31 -8.04 -37.75
C ASN A 177 -20.19 -9.38 -36.99
N GLN A 178 -20.09 -9.43 -35.65
CA GLN A 178 -20.06 -10.72 -34.94
C GLN A 178 -21.43 -11.35 -34.65
N TYR A 179 -22.48 -10.54 -34.55
CA TYR A 179 -23.83 -10.99 -34.25
C TYR A 179 -24.83 -10.45 -35.28
N SER A 180 -25.83 -11.24 -35.65
CA SER A 180 -26.92 -10.77 -36.49
C SER A 180 -27.79 -9.79 -35.71
N GLU A 181 -28.36 -8.80 -36.39
CA GLU A 181 -29.34 -7.88 -35.80
C GLU A 181 -30.52 -8.65 -35.18
N ASP A 182 -30.93 -9.75 -35.82
CA ASP A 182 -31.99 -10.64 -35.31
C ASP A 182 -31.61 -11.31 -33.98
N ASP A 183 -30.34 -11.71 -33.81
CA ASP A 183 -29.87 -12.35 -32.59
C ASP A 183 -29.85 -11.37 -31.41
N LEU A 184 -29.47 -10.12 -31.69
CA LEU A 184 -29.48 -9.04 -30.70
C LEU A 184 -30.90 -8.65 -30.29
N ILE A 185 -31.84 -8.58 -31.24
CA ILE A 185 -33.24 -8.28 -30.96
C ILE A 185 -33.85 -9.38 -30.09
N ASN A 186 -33.65 -10.65 -30.43
CA ASN A 186 -34.15 -11.76 -29.62
C ASN A 186 -33.58 -11.74 -28.20
N TYR A 187 -32.29 -11.44 -28.04
CA TYR A 187 -31.67 -11.30 -26.74
C TYR A 187 -32.27 -10.16 -25.90
N LEU A 188 -32.53 -8.99 -26.53
CA LEU A 188 -33.15 -7.86 -25.85
C LEU A 188 -34.61 -8.11 -25.47
N ASP A 189 -35.35 -8.86 -26.29
CA ASP A 189 -36.73 -9.24 -26.00
C ASP A 189 -36.84 -10.26 -24.85
N ASP A 190 -35.85 -11.14 -24.70
CA ASP A 190 -35.78 -12.10 -23.60
C ASP A 190 -35.36 -11.43 -22.27
N ILE A 191 -34.76 -10.23 -22.31
CA ILE A 191 -34.40 -9.47 -21.12
C ILE A 191 -35.56 -8.63 -20.64
N ASN A 192 -36.01 -8.89 -19.41
CA ASN A 192 -36.93 -7.99 -18.73
C ASN A 192 -36.19 -6.71 -18.28
N ILE A 193 -36.34 -5.64 -19.05
CA ILE A 193 -35.72 -4.33 -18.81
C ILE A 193 -36.04 -3.78 -17.40
N GLU A 194 -37.22 -4.10 -16.85
CA GLU A 194 -37.65 -3.66 -15.52
C GLU A 194 -36.83 -4.32 -14.39
N SER A 195 -36.24 -5.49 -14.64
CA SER A 195 -35.32 -6.17 -13.71
C SER A 195 -33.93 -5.52 -13.64
N LEU A 196 -33.51 -4.80 -14.68
CA LEU A 196 -32.22 -4.09 -14.72
C LEU A 196 -32.25 -2.80 -13.88
N ILE A 197 -33.41 -2.15 -13.76
CA ILE A 197 -33.59 -0.92 -12.98
C ILE A 197 -33.60 -1.20 -11.47
N LEU A 198 -33.99 -2.41 -11.06
CA LEU A 198 -34.12 -2.79 -9.64
C LEU A 198 -32.81 -3.28 -9.00
N ILE A 199 -31.73 -3.42 -9.78
CA ILE A 199 -30.43 -3.95 -9.32
C ILE A 199 -29.37 -2.85 -9.11
N ASN A 200 -29.70 -1.58 -9.35
CA ASN A 200 -28.83 -0.44 -8.99
C ASN A 200 -29.30 0.28 -7.73
#